data_AF-A0A972GS62-F1
#
_entry.id   AF-A0A972GS62-F1
#
_cell.length_a   1.000
_cell.length_b   1.000
_cell.length_c   1.000
_cell.angle_alpha   90.00
_cell.angle_beta   90.00
_cell.angle_gamma   90.00
#
_symmetry.space_group_name_H-M   'P 1'
#
loop_
_entity.id
_entity.type
_entity.pdbx_description
1 polymer ?
#
loop_
_entity_poly.entity_id
_entity_poly.type
_entity_poly.pdbx_seq_one_letter_code
_entity_poly.pdbx_strand_id
1 'polypeptide(L)' 'MKNNTQILNAVKVIGISLLTIGIIIFGLGFFGSYSNMTAIGIGTISGAVLIFVMGVFFVVTEEMLTKTGEGSKS' A
#
# COMPACT_ATOMS: atom_id res chain seq x y z
N MET A 1 6.89 -16.92 -14.17
CA MET A 1 6.20 -17.02 -12.85
C MET A 1 7.04 -16.42 -11.69
N LYS A 2 7.75 -15.28 -11.85
CA LYS A 2 8.61 -14.73 -10.79
C LYS A 2 8.40 -13.25 -10.44
N ASN A 3 7.75 -12.46 -11.30
CA ASN A 3 7.66 -11.01 -11.13
C ASN A 3 6.43 -10.57 -10.30
N ASN A 4 5.27 -11.19 -10.49
CA ASN A 4 4.01 -10.74 -9.85
C ASN A 4 4.05 -10.92 -8.32
N THR A 5 4.62 -12.03 -7.84
CA THR A 5 4.84 -12.28 -6.41
C THR A 5 5.86 -11.32 -5.80
N GLN A 6 6.81 -10.82 -6.60
CA GLN A 6 7.84 -9.88 -6.15
C GLN A 6 7.26 -8.49 -5.97
N ILE A 7 6.43 -8.03 -6.91
CA ILE A 7 5.70 -6.75 -6.82
C ILE A 7 4.70 -6.79 -5.67
N LEU A 8 3.93 -7.86 -5.52
CA LEU A 8 2.98 -8.00 -4.41
C LEU A 8 3.69 -7.96 -3.06
N ASN A 9 4.85 -8.60 -2.93
CA ASN A 9 5.61 -8.58 -1.69
C ASN A 9 6.20 -7.18 -1.41
N ALA A 10 6.68 -6.48 -2.44
CA ALA A 10 7.16 -5.11 -2.30
C ALA A 10 6.05 -4.15 -1.85
N VAL A 11 4.89 -4.19 -2.52
CA VAL A 11 3.70 -3.40 -2.14
C VAL A 11 3.26 -3.71 -0.71
N LYS A 12 3.28 -4.99 -0.31
CA LYS A 12 2.91 -5.42 1.03
C LYS A 12 3.88 -4.87 2.09
N VAL A 13 5.20 -4.95 1.85
CA VAL A 13 6.22 -4.44 2.78
C VAL A 13 6.13 -2.92 2.91
N ILE A 14 5.97 -2.21 1.79
CA ILE A 14 5.86 -0.74 1.77
C ILE A 14 4.55 -0.28 2.43
N GLY A 15 3.44 -0.96 2.14
CA GLY A 15 2.14 -0.64 2.73
C GLY A 15 2.13 -0.83 4.25
N ILE A 16 2.67 -1.95 4.74
CA ILE A 16 2.75 -2.24 6.18
C ILE A 16 3.66 -1.23 6.89
N SER A 17 4.81 -0.87 6.31
CA SER A 17 5.72 0.09 6.94
C SER A 17 5.10 1.48 7.04
N LEU A 18 4.49 1.98 5.97
CA LEU A 18 3.77 3.27 5.95
C LEU A 18 2.61 3.30 6.94
N LEU A 19 1.81 2.23 7.00
CA LEU A 19 0.69 2.13 7.96
C LEU A 19 1.20 2.16 9.40
N THR A 20 2.27 1.43 9.70
CA THR A 20 2.88 1.37 11.03
C THR A 20 3.37 2.74 11.46
N ILE A 21 4.08 3.45 10.57
CA ILE A 21 4.56 4.81 10.82
C ILE A 21 3.39 5.77 11.05
N GLY A 22 2.33 5.69 10.22
CA GLY A 22 1.13 6.49 10.36
C GLY A 22 0.42 6.29 11.70
N ILE A 23 0.31 5.05 12.17
CA ILE A 23 -0.28 4.71 13.47
C ILE A 23 0.56 5.29 14.62
N ILE A 24 1.89 5.23 14.54
CA ILE A 24 2.78 5.80 15.56
C ILE A 24 2.62 7.33 15.63
N ILE A 25 2.66 8.01 14.48
CA ILE A 25 2.49 9.48 14.41
C ILE A 25 1.11 9.89 14.90
N PHE A 26 0.07 9.16 14.50
CA PHE A 26 -1.30 9.38 14.97
C PHE A 26 -1.41 9.19 16.49
N GLY A 27 -0.84 8.12 17.04
CA GLY A 27 -0.83 7.87 18.48
C GLY A 27 -0.12 8.99 19.25
N LEU A 28 1.06 9.42 18.80
CA LEU A 28 1.79 10.53 19.43
C LEU A 28 1.02 11.86 19.35
N GLY A 29 0.37 12.12 18.21
CA GLY A 29 -0.45 13.32 18.04
C GLY A 29 -1.71 13.32 18.91
N PHE A 30 -2.41 12.19 18.95
CA PHE A 30 -3.69 12.03 19.64
C PHE A 30 -3.52 12.03 21.17
N PHE A 31 -2.57 11.26 21.69
CA PHE A 31 -2.30 11.22 23.13
C PHE A 31 -1.55 12.46 23.64
N GLY A 32 -0.78 13.13 22.77
CA GLY A 32 -0.05 14.35 23.11
C GLY A 32 -0.88 15.65 23.04
N SER A 33 -2.17 15.60 22.68
CA SER A 33 -3.01 16.78 22.42
C SER A 33 -2.46 17.73 21.34
N TYR A 34 -1.58 17.23 20.47
CA TYR A 34 -1.02 17.99 19.35
C TYR A 34 -1.96 17.87 18.15
N SER A 35 -2.89 18.81 18.02
CA SER A 35 -3.87 18.85 16.92
C SER A 35 -3.22 18.73 15.54
N ASN A 36 -2.07 19.39 15.33
CA ASN A 36 -1.35 19.36 14.06
C ASN A 36 -0.75 17.98 13.75
N MET A 37 -0.18 17.28 14.74
CA MET A 37 0.34 15.93 14.55
C MET A 37 -0.77 14.91 14.34
N THR A 38 -1.94 15.11 14.95
CA THR A 38 -3.11 14.26 14.72
C THR A 38 -3.57 14.36 13.26
N ALA A 39 -3.65 15.57 12.71
CA ALA A 39 -3.98 15.78 11.30
C ALA A 39 -2.96 15.14 10.35
N ILE A 40 -1.66 15.26 10.66
CA ILE A 40 -0.58 14.59 9.89
C ILE A 40 -0.72 13.06 9.98
N GLY A 41 -1.02 12.52 11.16
CA GLY A 41 -1.24 11.09 11.37
C GLY A 41 -2.41 10.57 10.54
N ILE A 42 -3.55 11.26 10.56
CA ILE A 42 -4.72 10.93 9.74
C ILE A 42 -4.36 10.96 8.25
N GLY A 43 -3.70 12.04 7.78
CA GLY A 43 -3.27 12.17 6.40
C GLY A 43 -2.32 11.05 5.95
N THR A 44 -1.40 10.66 6.83
CA THR A 44 -0.46 9.56 6.59
C THR A 44 -1.18 8.22 6.49
N ILE A 45 -2.14 7.95 7.38
CA ILE A 45 -2.94 6.71 7.35
C ILE A 45 -3.81 6.69 6.08
N SER A 46 -4.53 7.76 5.77
CA SER A 46 -5.37 7.82 4.57
C SER A 46 -4.54 7.70 3.29
N GLY A 47 -3.35 8.30 3.24
CA GLY A 47 -2.42 8.18 2.12
C GLY A 47 -1.85 6.76 1.98
N ALA A 48 -1.48 6.12 3.09
CA ALA A 48 -1.00 4.74 3.10
C ALA A 48 -2.04 3.76 2.54
N VAL A 49 -3.33 3.96 2.88
CA VAL A 49 -4.43 3.15 2.33
C VAL A 49 -4.55 3.34 0.81
N LEU A 50 -4.45 4.56 0.29
CA LEU A 50 -4.51 4.82 -1.15
C LEU A 50 -3.34 4.16 -1.90
N ILE A 51 -2.12 4.26 -1.37
CA ILE A 51 -0.94 3.61 -1.96
C ILE A 51 -1.10 2.09 -1.93
N PHE A 52 -1.63 1.54 -0.84
CA PHE A 52 -1.89 0.11 -0.72
C PHE A 52 -2.89 -0.39 -1.77
N VAL A 53 -4.02 0.30 -1.93
CA VAL A 53 -5.04 -0.04 -2.94
C VAL A 53 -4.47 0.04 -4.34
N MET A 54 -3.73 1.11 -4.68
CA MET A 54 -3.07 1.23 -5.99
C MET A 54 -2.08 0.10 -6.26
N GLY A 55 -1.26 -0.26 -5.27
CA GLY A 55 -0.31 -1.35 -5.41
C GLY A 55 -0.98 -2.72 -5.61
N VAL A 56 -2.08 -2.99 -4.90
CA VAL A 56 -2.88 -4.22 -5.12
C VAL A 56 -3.50 -4.22 -6.51
N PHE A 57 -4.04 -3.08 -6.96
CA PHE A 57 -4.64 -2.95 -8.29
C PHE A 57 -3.63 -3.21 -9.41
N PHE A 58 -2.39 -2.73 -9.24
CA PHE A 58 -1.30 -2.97 -10.17
C PHE A 58 -0.94 -4.45 -10.28
N VAL A 59 -0.86 -5.17 -9.15
CA VAL A 59 -0.62 -6.63 -9.13
C VAL A 59 -1.72 -7.38 -9.87
N VAL A 60 -2.99 -7.04 -9.62
CA VAL A 60 -4.12 -7.67 -10.30
C VAL A 60 -4.05 -7.40 -11.81
N THR A 61 -3.70 -6.19 -12.22
CA THR A 61 -3.57 -5.82 -13.64
C THR A 61 -2.44 -6.60 -14.32
N GLU A 62 -1.28 -6.74 -13.67
CA GLU A 62 -0.16 -7.57 -14.13
C GLU A 62 -0.57 -9.05 -14.29
N GLU A 63 -1.36 -9.59 -13.35
CA GLU A 63 -1.89 -10.96 -13.46
C GLU A 63 -2.86 -11.12 -14.65
N MET A 64 -3.74 -10.15 -14.89
CA MET A 64 -4.71 -10.18 -15.99
C MET A 64 -4.03 -10.03 -17.36
N LEU A 65 -3.03 -9.14 -17.47
CA LEU A 65 -2.22 -8.97 -18.69
C LEU A 65 -1.39 -10.22 -18.99
N THR A 66 -0.78 -10.82 -17.96
CA THR A 66 -0.02 -12.07 -18.12
C THR A 66 -0.92 -13.19 -18.64
N LYS A 67 -2.11 -13.36 -18.05
CA LYS A 67 -3.09 -14.38 -18.49
C LYS A 67 -3.60 -14.15 -19.92
N THR A 68 -3.71 -12.91 -20.35
CA THR A 68 -4.11 -12.57 -21.73
C THR A 68 -3.03 -12.95 -22.76
N GLY A 69 -1.75 -12.78 -22.42
CA GLY A 69 -0.63 -13.17 -23.30
C GLY A 69 -0.44 -14.69 -23.45
N GLU A 70 -0.83 -15.47 -22.45
CA GLU A 70 -0.75 -16.94 -22.48
C GLU A 70 -1.85 -17.57 -23.37
N GLY A 71 -2.97 -16.87 -23.59
CA GLY A 71 -4.02 -17.29 -24.53
C GLY A 71 -3.66 -17.16 -26.02
N SER A 72 -2.55 -16.50 -26.36
CA SER A 72 -2.10 -16.30 -27.75
C SER A 72 -1.05 -17.32 -28.22
N LYS A 73 -0.72 -18.33 -27.39
CA LYS A 73 0.22 -19.42 -27.73
C LYS A 73 -0.49 -20.78 -27.82
N SER A 74 -1.68 -20.82 -28.41
CA SER A 74 -2.34 -22.07 -28.82
C SER A 74 -2.52 -22.12 -30.33
#